data_AF-A0A157ZV99-F1
#
_entry.id   AF-A0A157ZV99-F1
#
_cell.length_a   1.000
_cell.length_b   1.000
_cell.length_c   1.000
_cell.angle_alpha   90.00
_cell.angle_beta   90.00
_cell.angle_gamma   90.00
#
_symmetry.space_group_name_H-M   'P 1'
#
loop_
_entity.id
_entity.type
_entity.pdbx_description
1 polymer ?
#
loop_
_entity_poly.entity_id
_entity_poly.type
_entity_poly.pdbx_seq_one_letter_code
_entity_poly.pdbx_strand_id
1 'polypeptide(L)'
;MDTLANRFDALANEMNEFYSLEFLSDYDEYEKNKKIKSNIIQLIIDAENYGDTSIREGAVNLLFDNTGCQEDFEILEQLFAPLFASGILDKKLLEDRLKQSPLSRWS
;
A
#
# COMPACT_ATOMS: atom_id res chain seq x y z
N MET A 1 10.42 15.85 15.57
CA MET A 1 9.72 14.57 15.76
C MET A 1 8.99 14.30 14.46
N ASP A 2 9.31 13.22 13.77
CA ASP A 2 8.50 12.77 12.63
C ASP A 2 7.21 12.18 13.17
N THR A 3 6.09 12.82 12.84
CA THR A 3 4.76 12.32 13.18
C THR A 3 4.32 11.30 12.13
N LEU A 4 3.33 10.47 12.48
CA LEU A 4 2.69 9.58 11.50
C LEU A 4 2.10 10.36 10.31
N ALA A 5 1.60 11.58 10.56
CA ALA A 5 1.11 12.49 9.52
C ALA A 5 2.22 12.91 8.52
N ASN A 6 3.38 13.36 9.00
CA ASN A 6 4.49 13.72 8.10
C ASN A 6 4.94 12.53 7.26
N ARG A 7 4.98 11.33 7.85
CA ARG A 7 5.30 10.08 7.13
C ARG A 7 4.24 9.75 6.09
N PHE A 8 2.96 9.93 6.41
CA PHE A 8 1.86 9.73 5.47
C PHE A 8 1.98 10.68 4.28
N ASP A 9 2.16 11.98 4.51
CA ASP A 9 2.26 12.98 3.45
C ASP A 9 3.48 12.71 2.54
N ALA A 10 4.61 12.32 3.13
CA ALA A 10 5.80 11.95 2.37
C ALA A 10 5.57 10.73 1.47
N LEU A 11 4.93 9.68 1.99
CA LEU A 11 4.63 8.46 1.22
C LEU A 11 3.57 8.70 0.14
N ALA A 12 2.57 9.53 0.43
CA ALA A 12 1.57 9.93 -0.55
C ALA A 12 2.21 10.70 -1.71
N ASN A 13 3.12 11.63 -1.42
CA ASN A 13 3.88 12.33 -2.45
C ASN A 13 4.80 11.37 -3.23
N GLU A 14 5.53 10.48 -2.55
CA GLU A 14 6.42 9.52 -3.21
C GLU A 14 5.64 8.59 -4.16
N MET A 15 4.44 8.14 -3.76
CA MET A 15 3.57 7.32 -4.61
C MET A 15 3.02 8.10 -5.81
N ASN A 16 2.62 9.36 -5.62
CA ASN A 16 2.15 10.20 -6.72
C ASN A 16 3.28 10.48 -7.74
N GLU A 17 4.50 10.70 -7.25
CA GLU A 17 5.67 10.94 -8.09
C GLU A 17 6.13 9.67 -8.81
N PHE A 18 5.97 8.49 -8.21
CA PHE A 18 6.40 7.20 -8.76
C PHE A 18 5.95 6.99 -10.21
N TYR A 19 4.66 7.24 -10.52
CA TYR A 19 4.12 7.06 -11.87
C TYR A 19 4.61 8.10 -12.90
N SER A 20 5.32 9.13 -12.44
CA SER A 20 5.96 10.13 -13.31
C SER A 20 7.45 9.88 -13.52
N LEU A 21 8.02 8.84 -12.88
CA LEU A 21 9.43 8.49 -13.02
C LEU A 21 9.67 7.67 -14.29
N GLU A 22 10.79 7.94 -14.96
CA GLU A 22 11.33 7.04 -15.97
C GLU A 22 12.30 6.07 -15.29
N PHE A 23 12.04 4.76 -15.44
CA PHE A 23 12.91 3.72 -14.93
C PHE A 23 13.82 3.17 -16.03
N LEU A 24 15.02 2.74 -15.63
CA LEU A 24 15.99 2.13 -16.55
C LEU A 24 15.60 0.69 -16.92
N SER A 25 14.77 0.04 -16.12
CA SER A 25 14.24 -1.29 -16.34
C SER A 25 12.94 -1.53 -15.55
N ASP A 26 12.14 -2.48 -16.03
CA ASP A 26 10.94 -2.97 -15.32
C ASP A 26 11.28 -3.50 -13.92
N TYR A 27 12.48 -4.06 -13.72
CA TYR A 27 12.93 -4.52 -12.40
C TYR A 27 13.15 -3.36 -11.42
N ASP A 28 13.72 -2.25 -11.88
CA ASP A 28 13.92 -1.07 -11.04
C ASP A 28 12.59 -0.42 -10.65
N GLU A 29 11.63 -0.39 -11.60
CA GLU A 29 10.24 0.04 -11.35
C GLU A 29 9.59 -0.84 -10.29
N TYR A 30 9.63 -2.17 -10.47
CA TYR A 30 9.09 -3.15 -9.53
C TYR A 30 9.67 -2.99 -8.11
N GLU A 31 11.00 -2.93 -7.97
CA GLU A 31 11.64 -2.81 -6.66
C GLU A 31 11.31 -1.47 -5.99
N LYS A 32 11.21 -0.39 -6.76
CA LYS A 32 10.80 0.93 -6.23
C LYS A 32 9.34 0.89 -5.75
N ASN A 33 8.43 0.34 -6.56
CA ASN A 33 7.02 0.18 -6.21
C ASN A 33 6.87 -0.65 -4.92
N LYS A 34 7.52 -1.81 -4.87
CA LYS A 34 7.54 -2.70 -3.71
C LYS A 34 8.06 -2.01 -2.46
N LYS A 35 9.11 -1.19 -2.57
CA LYS A 35 9.67 -0.44 -1.44
C LYS A 35 8.68 0.58 -0.89
N ILE A 36 8.04 1.38 -1.75
CA ILE A 36 7.05 2.39 -1.32
C ILE A 36 5.88 1.68 -0.61
N LYS A 37 5.34 0.61 -1.21
CA LYS A 37 4.23 -0.17 -0.63
C LYS A 37 4.58 -0.81 0.71
N SER A 38 5.81 -1.31 0.85
CA SER A 38 6.31 -1.84 2.12
C SER A 38 6.33 -0.77 3.21
N ASN A 39 6.75 0.46 2.89
CA ASN A 39 6.75 1.57 3.84
C ASN A 39 5.35 2.02 4.24
N ILE A 40 4.38 1.98 3.30
CA ILE A 40 2.97 2.25 3.60
C ILE A 40 2.42 1.20 4.57
N ILE A 41 2.74 -0.08 4.37
CA ILE A 41 2.32 -1.15 5.28
C ILE A 41 2.89 -0.96 6.68
N GLN A 42 4.16 -0.57 6.80
CA GLN A 42 4.74 -0.25 8.10
C GLN A 42 4.03 0.94 8.75
N LEU A 43 3.65 1.97 7.97
CA LEU A 43 2.87 3.10 8.49
C LEU A 43 1.49 2.66 9.01
N ILE A 44 0.81 1.75 8.32
CA ILE A 44 -0.47 1.18 8.75
C ILE A 44 -0.32 0.47 10.11
N ILE A 45 0.70 -0.37 10.25
CA ILE A 45 1.00 -1.10 11.49
C ILE A 45 1.32 -0.13 12.62
N ASP A 46 2.16 0.88 12.37
CA ASP A 46 2.51 1.87 13.36
C ASP A 46 1.26 2.65 13.79
N ALA A 47 0.44 3.11 12.85
CA ALA A 47 -0.79 3.83 13.14
C ALA A 47 -1.79 3.01 13.96
N GLU A 48 -1.94 1.72 13.68
CA GLU A 48 -2.73 0.80 14.51
C GLU A 48 -2.17 0.72 15.94
N ASN A 49 -0.85 0.52 16.09
CA ASN A 49 -0.19 0.42 17.40
C ASN A 49 -0.34 1.70 18.23
N TYR A 50 -0.40 2.86 17.59
CA TYR A 50 -0.61 4.16 18.24
C TYR A 50 -2.09 4.56 18.37
N GLY A 51 -3.03 3.76 17.83
CA GLY A 51 -4.47 4.06 17.84
C GLY A 51 -4.90 5.19 16.90
N ASP A 52 -4.06 5.60 15.95
CA ASP A 52 -4.36 6.65 14.98
C ASP A 52 -5.16 6.08 13.80
N THR A 53 -6.48 5.98 14.00
CA THR A 53 -7.41 5.44 13.01
C THR A 53 -7.42 6.26 11.71
N SER A 54 -7.23 7.58 11.78
CA SER A 54 -7.27 8.46 10.60
C SER A 54 -6.09 8.17 9.67
N ILE A 55 -4.88 8.08 10.22
CA ILE A 55 -3.69 7.75 9.43
C ILE A 55 -3.76 6.31 8.93
N ARG A 56 -4.21 5.38 9.77
CA ARG A 56 -4.37 3.97 9.37
C ARG A 56 -5.27 3.84 8.16
N GLU A 57 -6.47 4.42 8.20
CA GLU A 57 -7.44 4.33 7.09
C GLU A 57 -6.94 5.07 5.85
N GLY A 58 -6.31 6.25 6.02
CA GLY A 58 -5.68 6.97 4.92
C GLY A 58 -4.60 6.15 4.22
N ALA A 59 -3.71 5.50 4.99
CA ALA A 59 -2.63 4.68 4.46
C ALA A 59 -3.13 3.38 3.79
N VAL A 60 -4.18 2.76 4.34
CA VAL A 60 -4.88 1.63 3.69
C VAL A 60 -5.44 2.07 2.35
N ASN A 61 -6.14 3.20 2.28
CA ASN A 61 -6.72 3.70 1.02
C ASN A 61 -5.62 4.02 0.00
N LEU A 62 -4.55 4.72 0.42
CA LEU A 62 -3.40 5.02 -0.44
C LEU A 62 -2.79 3.76 -1.06
N LEU A 63 -2.66 2.67 -0.29
CA LEU A 63 -2.14 1.40 -0.78
C LEU A 63 -3.04 0.79 -1.88
N PHE A 64 -4.35 0.80 -1.66
CA PHE A 64 -5.32 0.20 -2.58
C PHE A 64 -5.58 1.05 -3.84
N ASP A 65 -5.63 2.38 -3.70
CA ASP A 65 -5.81 3.30 -4.84
C ASP A 65 -4.65 3.20 -5.84
N ASN A 66 -3.47 2.79 -5.36
CA ASN A 66 -2.27 2.58 -6.17
C ASN A 66 -1.99 1.09 -6.41
N THR A 67 -3.04 0.26 -6.43
CA THR A 67 -2.95 -1.16 -6.79
C THR A 67 -3.95 -1.47 -7.90
N GLY A 68 -3.44 -1.52 -9.13
CA GLY A 68 -4.26 -1.64 -10.34
C GLY A 68 -3.81 -2.68 -11.35
N CYS A 69 -2.59 -3.21 -11.24
CA CYS A 69 -2.05 -4.20 -12.17
C CYS A 69 -1.66 -5.53 -11.49
N GLN A 70 -1.42 -6.56 -12.30
CA GLN A 70 -0.98 -7.89 -11.84
C GLN A 70 0.27 -7.79 -10.96
N GLU A 71 1.24 -6.95 -11.35
CA GLU A 71 2.48 -6.72 -10.61
C GLU A 71 2.21 -6.14 -9.22
N ASP A 72 1.33 -5.13 -9.13
CA ASP A 72 0.91 -4.55 -7.87
C ASP A 72 0.30 -5.60 -6.94
N PHE A 73 -0.48 -6.53 -7.50
CA PHE A 73 -1.09 -7.60 -6.72
C PHE A 73 -0.05 -8.60 -6.19
N GLU A 74 0.91 -9.01 -7.01
CA GLU A 74 2.01 -9.89 -6.59
C GLU A 74 2.88 -9.26 -5.49
N ILE A 75 3.11 -7.94 -5.57
CA ILE A 75 3.76 -7.17 -4.50
C ILE A 75 2.92 -7.25 -3.23
N LEU A 76 1.62 -6.98 -3.31
CA LEU A 76 0.74 -6.99 -2.15
C LEU A 76 0.61 -8.37 -1.50
N GLU A 77 0.51 -9.45 -2.28
CA GLU A 77 0.46 -10.82 -1.74
C GLU A 77 1.71 -11.13 -0.89
N GLN A 78 2.88 -10.67 -1.32
CA GLN A 78 4.12 -10.81 -0.55
C GLN A 78 4.13 -9.96 0.73
N LEU A 79 3.46 -8.81 0.71
CA LEU A 79 3.52 -7.83 1.78
C LEU A 79 2.35 -7.86 2.76
N PHE A 80 1.26 -8.59 2.47
CA PHE A 80 0.06 -8.62 3.31
C PHE A 80 0.15 -9.50 4.56
N ALA A 81 1.12 -10.42 4.63
CA ALA A 81 1.25 -11.33 5.78
C ALA A 81 1.25 -10.59 7.15
N PRO A 82 1.94 -9.46 7.35
CA PRO A 82 1.87 -8.67 8.57
C PRO A 82 0.50 -8.03 8.85
N LEU A 83 -0.24 -7.62 7.81
CA LEU A 83 -1.57 -7.00 7.97
C LEU A 83 -2.64 -8.03 8.38
N PHE A 84 -2.55 -9.25 7.83
CA PHE A 84 -3.40 -10.36 8.28
C PHE A 84 -3.05 -10.80 9.70
N ALA A 85 -1.76 -10.88 10.03
CA ALA A 85 -1.32 -11.28 11.37
C ALA A 85 -1.73 -10.29 12.47
N SER A 86 -1.84 -9.00 12.13
CA SER A 86 -2.30 -7.93 13.04
C SER A 86 -3.82 -7.76 13.08
N GLY A 87 -4.58 -8.49 12.24
CA GLY A 87 -6.04 -8.36 12.16
C GLY A 87 -6.52 -7.05 11.55
N ILE A 88 -5.61 -6.21 11.04
CA ILE A 88 -5.91 -4.93 10.39
C ILE A 88 -6.60 -5.17 9.04
N LEU A 89 -6.16 -6.21 8.33
CA LEU A 89 -6.76 -6.67 7.09
C LEU A 89 -7.42 -8.02 7.35
N ASP A 90 -8.70 -8.15 7.01
CA ASP A 90 -9.35 -9.45 6.90
C ASP A 90 -9.57 -9.82 5.43
N LYS A 91 -9.83 -11.11 5.19
CA LYS A 91 -10.00 -11.64 3.84
C LYS A 91 -11.20 -10.99 3.12
N LYS A 92 -12.23 -10.58 3.87
CA LYS A 92 -13.43 -9.96 3.31
C LYS A 92 -13.16 -8.54 2.84
N LEU A 93 -12.43 -7.75 3.64
CA LEU A 93 -12.01 -6.39 3.30
C LEU A 93 -11.11 -6.40 2.06
N LEU A 94 -10.20 -7.37 1.96
CA LEU A 94 -9.38 -7.56 0.76
C LEU A 94 -10.25 -7.91 -0.45
N GLU A 95 -11.13 -8.90 -0.34
CA GLU A 95 -12.04 -9.30 -1.43
C GLU A 95 -12.94 -8.16 -1.89
N ASP A 96 -13.49 -7.37 -0.96
CA ASP A 96 -14.36 -6.23 -1.25
C ASP A 96 -13.60 -5.11 -1.96
N ARG A 97 -12.31 -4.90 -1.63
CA ARG A 97 -11.44 -3.94 -2.31
C ARG A 97 -10.99 -4.44 -3.70
N LEU A 98 -10.66 -5.72 -3.83
CA LEU A 98 -10.29 -6.31 -5.13
C LEU A 98 -11.44 -6.26 -6.14
N LYS A 99 -12.68 -6.47 -5.69
CA LYS A 99 -13.89 -6.31 -6.54
C LYS A 99 -14.07 -4.91 -7.10
N GLN A 100 -13.54 -3.90 -6.42
CA GLN A 100 -13.61 -2.50 -6.83
C GLN A 100 -12.38 -2.04 -7.63
N SER A 101 -11.30 -2.83 -7.60
CA SER A 101 -10.08 -2.58 -8.35
C SER A 101 -10.22 -3.01 -9.83
N PRO A 102 -9.46 -2.40 -10.76
CA PRO A 102 -9.28 -2.92 -12.13
C PRO A 102 -8.88 -4.41 -12.19
N LEU A 103 -8.30 -4.94 -11.11
CA LEU A 103 -7.95 -6.35 -10.93
C LEU A 103 -9.14 -7.30 -10.82
N SER A 104 -10.35 -6.81 -10.52
CA SER A 104 -11.59 -7.60 -10.55
C SER A 104 -11.88 -8.29 -11.88
N ARG A 105 -11.22 -7.86 -12.97
CA ARG A 105 -11.34 -8.48 -14.30
C ARG A 105 -10.50 -9.76 -14.46
N TRP A 106 -9.58 -10.02 -13.54
CA TRP A 106 -8.65 -11.14 -13.57
C TRP A 106 -8.96 -12.20 -12.51
N SER A 107 -10.02 -11.99 -11.70
CA SER A 107 -10.55 -12.94 -10.70
C SER A 107 -11.49 -13.98 -11.30
#